data_AF-A0A956ND52-F1
#
_entry.id   AF-A0A956ND52-F1
#
_cell.length_a   1.000
_cell.length_b   1.000
_cell.length_c   1.000
_cell.angle_alpha   90.00
_cell.angle_beta   90.00
_cell.angle_gamma   90.00
#
_symmetry.space_group_name_H-M   'P 1'
#
loop_
_entity.id
_entity.type
_entity.pdbx_description
1 polymer ?
#
loop_
_entity_poly.entity_id
_entity_poly.type
_entity_poly.pdbx_seq_one_letter_code
_entity_poly.pdbx_strand_id
1 'polypeptide(L)'
;MNNRPDRIDGHSLRPERVSADPFLPDPEATALIPYQLAARFLIMPLAVEGPSIRVAMKDPKDFQALDYIELVSKKRPIPVGMPEARLRELIHRVYGSQAGAGQLEAVAAEATKISNQGADGSELPIVQLVDQILFEAVRVRATDIHLQPEETELLIRLRIDGVLTIISRLPAPLRQPVSTRVKVLAGLDISERRVPQDGKFELAVGEKRIDLRVSTTPTIYGENV
;
A
#
# COMPACT_ATOMS: atom_id res chain seq x y z
N MET A 1 10.25 -25.53 -63.71
CA MET A 1 9.20 -25.05 -62.77
C MET A 1 9.47 -25.68 -61.41
N ASN A 2 10.10 -24.94 -60.49
CA ASN A 2 9.47 -24.22 -59.37
C ASN A 2 8.87 -25.13 -58.29
N ASN A 3 9.57 -25.26 -57.15
CA ASN A 3 8.93 -25.09 -55.84
C ASN A 3 9.98 -24.79 -54.74
N ARG A 4 10.09 -23.51 -54.37
CA ARG A 4 10.66 -23.09 -53.08
C ARG A 4 9.47 -22.87 -52.15
N PRO A 5 9.41 -23.46 -50.94
CA PRO A 5 8.36 -23.11 -50.00
C PRO A 5 8.68 -21.76 -49.35
N ASP A 6 7.62 -20.99 -49.18
CA ASP A 6 7.60 -19.58 -48.85
C ASP A 6 8.17 -19.26 -47.46
N ARG A 7 8.83 -18.09 -47.41
CA ARG A 7 9.13 -17.35 -46.20
C ARG A 7 7.82 -17.02 -45.50
N ILE A 8 7.67 -17.47 -44.26
CA ILE A 8 6.56 -17.06 -43.40
C ILE A 8 6.87 -15.66 -42.89
N ASP A 9 6.05 -14.72 -43.35
CA ASP A 9 6.12 -13.30 -43.07
C ASP A 9 5.98 -12.98 -41.59
N GLY A 10 6.74 -11.96 -41.17
CA GLY A 10 6.77 -11.45 -39.81
C GLY A 10 5.39 -10.99 -39.34
N HIS A 11 4.89 -11.65 -38.29
CA HIS A 11 3.78 -11.16 -37.51
C HIS A 11 4.15 -9.82 -36.87
N SER A 12 3.68 -8.75 -37.49
CA SER A 12 3.57 -7.42 -36.93
C SER A 12 2.77 -7.50 -35.63
N LEU A 13 3.48 -7.52 -34.49
CA LEU A 13 2.90 -7.31 -33.16
C LEU A 13 2.39 -5.87 -33.10
N ARG A 14 1.18 -5.63 -33.60
CA ARG A 14 0.46 -4.40 -33.29
C ARG A 14 0.03 -4.53 -31.83
N PRO A 15 0.43 -3.60 -30.93
CA PRO A 15 -0.07 -3.62 -29.57
C PRO A 15 -1.58 -3.42 -29.62
N GLU A 16 -2.31 -4.45 -29.24
CA GLU A 16 -3.76 -4.44 -29.13
C GLU A 16 -4.14 -3.39 -28.07
N ARG A 17 -4.76 -2.29 -28.51
CA ARG A 17 -5.27 -1.25 -27.60
C ARG A 17 -6.64 -1.70 -27.12
N VAL A 18 -6.72 -2.20 -25.89
CA VAL A 18 -7.99 -2.56 -25.27
C VAL A 18 -8.74 -1.29 -24.87
N SER A 19 -10.00 -1.22 -25.33
CA SER A 19 -10.98 -0.16 -25.04
C SER A 19 -11.33 -0.07 -23.54
N ALA A 20 -11.71 1.12 -23.11
CA ALA A 20 -12.09 1.46 -21.75
C ALA A 20 -13.40 0.78 -21.29
N ASP A 21 -13.30 -0.18 -20.37
CA ASP A 21 -14.30 -0.53 -19.34
C ASP A 21 -13.60 -1.32 -18.20
N PRO A 22 -14.18 -1.52 -17.00
CA PRO A 22 -13.44 -1.51 -15.73
C PRO A 22 -12.57 -2.77 -15.56
N PHE A 23 -11.33 -2.69 -16.02
CA PHE A 23 -10.34 -3.73 -15.77
C PHE A 23 -9.99 -3.70 -14.28
N LEU A 24 -10.62 -4.58 -13.50
CA LEU A 24 -10.15 -4.93 -12.17
C LEU A 24 -8.96 -5.88 -12.36
N PRO A 25 -7.75 -5.49 -11.94
CA PRO A 25 -6.61 -6.39 -11.96
C PRO A 25 -6.91 -7.66 -11.18
N ASP A 26 -6.55 -8.80 -11.76
CA ASP A 26 -6.61 -10.08 -11.08
C ASP A 26 -5.70 -10.05 -9.84
N PRO A 27 -6.22 -10.35 -8.63
CA PRO A 27 -5.41 -10.48 -7.43
C PRO A 27 -4.19 -11.38 -7.61
N GLU A 28 -4.33 -12.49 -8.36
CA GLU A 28 -3.22 -13.40 -8.64
C GLU A 28 -2.09 -12.70 -9.41
N ALA A 29 -2.44 -11.89 -10.42
CA ALA A 29 -1.47 -11.14 -11.21
C ALA A 29 -0.77 -10.05 -10.36
N THR A 30 -1.53 -9.36 -9.51
CA THR A 30 -0.98 -8.30 -8.65
C THR A 30 -0.03 -8.83 -7.57
N ALA A 31 -0.26 -10.06 -7.09
CA ALA A 31 0.62 -10.71 -6.10
C ALA A 31 1.98 -11.12 -6.68
N LEU A 32 2.05 -11.40 -8.00
CA LEU A 32 3.28 -11.82 -8.68
C LEU A 32 4.27 -10.67 -8.94
N ILE A 33 3.80 -9.42 -8.94
CA ILE A 33 4.62 -8.25 -9.22
C ILE A 33 4.55 -7.31 -8.01
N PRO A 34 5.64 -7.12 -7.26
CA PRO A 34 5.66 -6.21 -6.12
C PRO A 34 5.41 -4.75 -6.52
N TYR A 35 4.87 -3.94 -5.60
CA TYR A 35 4.63 -2.52 -5.83
C TYR A 35 5.87 -1.77 -6.31
N GLN A 36 7.03 -1.99 -5.70
CA GLN A 36 8.25 -1.28 -6.04
C GLN A 36 8.60 -1.47 -7.51
N LEU A 37 8.31 -2.66 -8.04
CA LEU A 37 8.50 -3.00 -9.44
C LEU A 37 7.42 -2.35 -10.32
N ALA A 38 6.16 -2.44 -9.89
CA ALA A 38 5.02 -1.81 -10.55
C ALA A 38 5.20 -0.29 -10.71
N ALA A 39 5.61 0.40 -9.64
CA ALA A 39 5.85 1.83 -9.62
C ALA A 39 7.10 2.23 -10.41
N ARG A 40 8.21 1.47 -10.29
CA ARG A 40 9.47 1.78 -10.98
C ARG A 40 9.33 1.72 -12.50
N PHE A 41 8.69 0.67 -13.01
CA PHE A 41 8.53 0.46 -14.46
C PHE A 41 7.19 0.99 -15.00
N LEU A 42 6.37 1.61 -14.15
CA LEU A 42 5.00 2.06 -14.49
C LEU A 42 4.21 0.94 -15.17
N ILE A 43 4.14 -0.19 -14.49
CA ILE A 43 3.42 -1.38 -14.95
C ILE A 43 2.27 -1.73 -14.02
N MET A 44 1.22 -2.29 -14.59
CA MET A 44 0.08 -2.82 -13.86
C MET A 44 -0.20 -4.25 -14.35
N PRO A 45 -0.01 -5.28 -13.52
CA PRO A 45 -0.46 -6.63 -13.87
C PRO A 45 -1.97 -6.63 -14.02
N LEU A 46 -2.44 -7.28 -15.07
CA LEU A 46 -3.86 -7.30 -15.42
C LEU A 46 -4.48 -8.66 -15.14
N ALA A 47 -3.87 -9.72 -15.65
CA ALA A 47 -4.38 -11.09 -15.54
C ALA A 47 -3.27 -12.11 -15.71
N VAL A 48 -3.42 -13.28 -15.09
CA VAL A 48 -2.59 -14.46 -15.36
C VAL A 48 -3.29 -15.34 -16.39
N GLU A 49 -2.57 -15.72 -17.44
CA GLU A 49 -3.07 -16.58 -18.52
C GLU A 49 -2.12 -17.76 -18.70
N GLY A 50 -2.27 -18.78 -17.83
CA GLY A 50 -1.43 -19.97 -17.83
C GLY A 50 0.06 -19.64 -17.64
N PRO A 51 0.93 -19.88 -18.63
CA PRO A 51 2.36 -19.56 -18.56
C PRO A 51 2.66 -18.07 -18.79
N SER A 52 1.66 -17.26 -19.08
CA SER A 52 1.81 -15.86 -19.44
C SER A 52 1.15 -14.93 -18.42
N ILE A 53 1.61 -13.68 -18.36
CA ILE A 53 1.02 -12.62 -17.54
C ILE A 53 0.75 -11.40 -18.42
N ARG A 54 -0.49 -10.92 -18.44
CA ARG A 54 -0.84 -9.69 -19.14
C ARG A 54 -0.46 -8.51 -18.25
N VAL A 55 0.31 -7.58 -18.79
CA VAL A 55 0.81 -6.40 -18.07
C VAL A 55 0.54 -5.14 -18.88
N ALA A 56 -0.16 -4.18 -18.28
CA ALA A 56 -0.29 -2.84 -18.83
C ALA A 56 0.99 -2.05 -18.54
N MET A 57 1.50 -1.33 -19.52
CA MET A 57 2.73 -0.56 -19.42
C MET A 57 2.72 0.66 -20.34
N LYS A 58 3.52 1.66 -19.99
CA LYS A 58 3.63 2.90 -20.78
C LYS A 58 4.19 2.63 -22.17
N ASP A 59 5.28 1.86 -22.24
CA ASP A 59 5.93 1.47 -23.47
C ASP A 59 6.01 -0.07 -23.58
N PRO A 60 5.18 -0.70 -24.43
CA PRO A 60 5.23 -2.13 -24.72
C PRO A 60 6.56 -2.64 -25.30
N LYS A 61 7.47 -1.74 -25.71
CA LYS A 61 8.79 -2.08 -26.26
C LYS A 61 9.93 -1.93 -25.26
N ASP A 62 9.63 -1.67 -23.99
CA ASP A 62 10.64 -1.67 -22.93
C ASP A 62 11.06 -3.12 -22.62
N PHE A 63 12.01 -3.63 -23.40
CA PHE A 63 12.55 -4.98 -23.23
C PHE A 63 13.17 -5.21 -21.85
N GLN A 64 13.75 -4.16 -21.24
CA GLN A 64 14.33 -4.27 -19.91
C GLN A 64 13.25 -4.50 -18.86
N ALA A 65 12.12 -3.79 -18.94
CA ALA A 65 10.98 -4.02 -18.06
C ALA A 65 10.39 -5.42 -18.28
N LEU A 66 10.26 -5.87 -19.54
CA LEU A 66 9.73 -7.19 -19.87
C LEU A 66 10.59 -8.33 -19.31
N ASP A 67 11.90 -8.27 -19.52
CA ASP A 67 12.84 -9.27 -19.00
C ASP A 67 12.76 -9.37 -17.47
N TYR A 68 12.63 -8.22 -16.79
CA TYR A 68 12.53 -8.17 -15.34
C TYR A 68 11.19 -8.70 -14.82
N ILE A 69 10.10 -8.42 -15.53
CA ILE A 69 8.77 -8.98 -15.22
C ILE A 69 8.80 -10.50 -15.38
N GLU A 70 9.41 -11.02 -16.45
CA GLU A 70 9.52 -12.47 -16.68
C GLU A 70 10.32 -13.14 -15.57
N LEU A 71 11.45 -12.54 -15.17
CA LEU A 71 12.30 -13.06 -14.09
C LEU A 71 11.55 -13.15 -12.74
N VAL A 72 10.82 -12.10 -12.38
CA VAL A 72 10.13 -12.01 -11.08
C VAL A 72 8.85 -12.84 -11.05
N SER A 73 8.00 -12.70 -12.08
CA SER A 73 6.72 -13.41 -12.13
C SER A 73 6.84 -14.87 -12.54
N LYS A 74 7.98 -15.28 -13.10
CA LYS A 74 8.22 -16.60 -13.74
C LYS A 74 7.20 -16.91 -14.84
N LYS A 75 6.62 -15.88 -15.46
CA LYS A 75 5.62 -15.96 -16.53
C LYS A 75 6.02 -15.06 -17.69
N ARG A 76 5.64 -15.45 -18.90
CA ARG A 76 5.92 -14.66 -20.10
C ARG A 76 5.06 -13.39 -20.14
N PRO A 77 5.64 -12.19 -20.17
CA PRO A 77 4.86 -10.96 -20.19
C PRO A 77 4.19 -10.74 -21.56
N ILE A 78 2.90 -10.41 -21.53
CA ILE A 78 2.12 -9.95 -22.68
C ILE A 78 1.85 -8.45 -22.48
N PRO A 79 2.61 -7.56 -23.14
CA PRO A 79 2.49 -6.14 -22.91
C PRO A 79 1.28 -5.51 -23.58
N VAL A 80 0.58 -4.66 -22.84
CA VAL A 80 -0.53 -3.84 -23.32
C VAL A 80 -0.21 -2.37 -23.10
N GLY A 81 -0.31 -1.55 -24.13
CA GLY A 81 -0.04 -0.12 -24.02
C GLY A 81 -1.15 0.60 -23.25
N MET A 82 -0.78 1.36 -22.22
CA MET A 82 -1.72 2.16 -21.43
C MET A 82 -1.17 3.57 -21.15
N PRO A 83 -2.01 4.62 -21.14
CA PRO A 83 -1.55 5.96 -20.78
C PRO A 83 -0.94 6.00 -19.38
N GLU A 84 0.18 6.70 -19.24
CA GLU A 84 0.90 6.84 -17.98
C GLU A 84 0.02 7.36 -16.84
N ALA A 85 -0.84 8.35 -17.11
CA ALA A 85 -1.78 8.89 -16.11
C ALA A 85 -2.71 7.80 -15.54
N ARG A 86 -3.22 6.92 -16.42
CA ARG A 86 -4.09 5.80 -16.02
C ARG A 86 -3.33 4.72 -15.27
N LEU A 87 -2.10 4.40 -15.70
CA LEU A 87 -1.23 3.46 -15.00
C LEU A 87 -0.94 3.93 -13.57
N ARG A 88 -0.58 5.21 -13.40
CA ARG A 88 -0.34 5.78 -12.07
C ARG A 88 -1.58 5.70 -11.18
N GLU A 89 -2.75 6.02 -11.72
CA GLU A 89 -4.03 5.89 -11.01
C GLU A 89 -4.29 4.43 -10.58
N LEU A 90 -4.14 3.48 -11.50
CA LEU A 90 -4.34 2.06 -11.20
C LEU A 90 -3.32 1.53 -10.19
N ILE A 91 -2.04 1.89 -10.34
CA ILE A 91 -0.97 1.49 -9.41
C ILE A 91 -1.27 2.03 -8.02
N HIS A 92 -1.65 3.30 -7.91
CA HIS A 92 -2.03 3.86 -6.62
C HIS A 92 -3.29 3.19 -6.05
N ARG A 93 -4.30 2.90 -6.86
CA ARG A 93 -5.54 2.26 -6.40
C ARG A 93 -5.35 0.81 -5.95
N VAL A 94 -4.51 0.06 -6.65
CA VAL A 94 -4.37 -1.40 -6.50
C VAL A 94 -3.21 -1.76 -5.58
N TYR A 95 -2.11 -1.00 -5.67
CA TYR A 95 -0.92 -1.19 -4.84
C TYR A 95 -0.73 -0.11 -3.76
N GLY A 96 -1.44 1.02 -3.80
CA GLY A 96 -1.42 1.97 -2.67
C GLY A 96 -1.86 1.30 -1.36
N SER A 97 -2.64 0.22 -1.45
CA SER A 97 -2.94 -0.66 -0.32
C SER A 97 -1.81 -1.63 0.07
N GLN A 98 -0.86 -1.94 -0.81
CA GLN A 98 0.18 -2.98 -0.62
C GLN A 98 1.59 -2.40 -0.35
N ALA A 99 1.89 -1.22 -0.88
CA ALA A 99 3.19 -0.56 -0.80
C ALA A 99 3.53 -0.01 0.59
N GLY A 100 2.52 0.56 1.25
CA GLY A 100 2.60 1.01 2.64
C GLY A 100 2.44 -0.17 3.61
N ALA A 101 1.54 -1.10 3.27
CA ALA A 101 1.23 -2.27 4.10
C ALA A 101 2.46 -3.15 4.36
N GLY A 102 3.25 -3.52 3.35
CA GLY A 102 4.41 -4.40 3.58
C GLY A 102 5.49 -3.83 4.52
N GLN A 103 5.69 -2.51 4.48
CA GLN A 103 6.64 -1.85 5.40
C GLN A 103 6.03 -1.61 6.78
N LEU A 104 4.73 -1.30 6.85
CA LEU A 104 3.97 -1.24 8.11
C LEU A 104 3.92 -2.60 8.81
N GLU A 105 3.71 -3.69 8.08
CA GLU A 105 3.68 -5.06 8.59
C GLU A 105 5.04 -5.49 9.14
N ALA A 106 6.14 -5.16 8.46
CA ALA A 106 7.49 -5.45 8.94
C ALA A 106 7.79 -4.73 10.28
N VAL A 107 7.49 -3.42 10.35
CA VAL A 107 7.68 -2.64 11.58
C VAL A 107 6.72 -3.11 12.68
N ALA A 108 5.49 -3.47 12.34
CA ALA A 108 4.52 -4.01 13.29
C ALA A 108 4.96 -5.37 13.86
N ALA A 109 5.54 -6.24 13.06
CA ALA A 109 6.07 -7.52 13.51
C ALA A 109 7.23 -7.34 14.51
N GLU A 110 8.13 -6.40 14.23
CA GLU A 110 9.23 -6.03 15.14
C GLU A 110 8.70 -5.43 16.45
N ALA A 111 7.78 -4.47 16.37
CA ALA A 111 7.14 -3.86 17.53
C ALA A 111 6.39 -4.89 18.38
N THR A 112 5.69 -5.85 17.76
CA THR A 112 4.97 -6.91 18.47
C THR A 112 5.94 -7.83 19.21
N LYS A 113 7.05 -8.21 18.57
CA LYS A 113 8.08 -9.06 19.18
C LYS A 113 8.68 -8.39 20.42
N ILE A 114 8.97 -7.10 20.34
CA ILE A 114 9.56 -6.32 21.44
C ILE A 114 8.53 -6.07 22.56
N SER A 115 7.27 -5.77 22.21
CA SER A 115 6.17 -5.62 23.17
C SER A 115 5.94 -6.90 23.99
N ASN A 116 6.05 -8.07 23.36
CA ASN A 116 5.88 -9.35 24.05
C ASN A 116 7.07 -9.71 24.97
N GLN A 117 8.22 -9.06 24.82
CA GLN A 117 9.42 -9.31 25.62
C GLN A 117 9.53 -8.40 26.86
N GLY A 118 8.54 -7.52 27.10
CA GLY A 118 8.42 -6.77 28.36
C GLY A 118 9.55 -5.78 28.65
N ALA A 119 10.33 -5.38 27.65
CA ALA A 119 11.49 -4.52 27.83
C ALA A 119 11.16 -3.02 27.65
N ASP A 120 11.85 -2.17 28.43
CA ASP A 120 11.89 -0.70 28.35
C ASP A 120 12.30 -0.15 26.96
N GLY A 121 12.68 -1.02 26.01
CA GLY A 121 12.98 -0.69 24.61
C GLY A 121 11.78 -0.68 23.66
N SER A 122 10.55 -0.83 24.15
CA SER A 122 9.32 -0.84 23.33
C SER A 122 8.97 0.49 22.68
N GLU A 123 9.55 1.60 23.14
CA GLU A 123 9.17 2.95 22.68
C GLU A 123 9.65 3.24 21.24
N LEU A 124 10.90 2.88 20.91
CA LEU A 124 11.51 3.15 19.60
C LEU A 124 10.76 2.51 18.41
N PRO A 125 10.41 1.20 18.43
CA PRO A 125 9.63 0.58 17.36
C PRO A 125 8.22 1.14 17.23
N ILE A 126 7.59 1.54 18.34
CA ILE A 126 6.24 2.11 18.33
C ILE A 126 6.25 3.51 17.75
N VAL A 127 7.26 4.32 18.07
CA VAL A 127 7.49 5.63 17.45
C VAL A 127 7.58 5.47 15.94
N GLN A 128 8.44 4.56 15.47
CA GLN A 128 8.61 4.29 14.04
C GLN A 128 7.32 3.80 13.36
N LEU A 129 6.55 2.95 14.04
CA LEU A 129 5.29 2.45 13.52
C LEU A 129 4.28 3.58 13.32
N VAL A 130 4.10 4.44 14.33
CA VAL A 130 3.17 5.58 14.25
C VAL A 130 3.65 6.58 13.20
N ASP A 131 4.95 6.89 13.17
CA ASP A 131 5.53 7.78 12.16
C ASP A 131 5.26 7.23 10.76
N GLN A 132 5.43 5.92 10.53
CA GLN A 132 5.16 5.29 9.25
C GLN A 132 3.67 5.35 8.86
N ILE A 133 2.74 5.19 9.81
CA ILE A 133 1.30 5.37 9.57
C ILE A 133 1.01 6.80 9.12
N LEU A 134 1.58 7.79 9.81
CA LEU A 134 1.43 9.21 9.47
C LEU A 134 2.03 9.54 8.10
N PHE A 135 3.24 9.06 7.81
CA PHE A 135 3.88 9.24 6.51
C PHE A 135 3.07 8.60 5.38
N GLU A 136 2.52 7.41 5.61
CA GLU A 136 1.68 6.73 4.64
C GLU A 136 0.42 7.56 4.35
N ALA A 137 -0.24 8.07 5.39
CA ALA A 137 -1.40 8.94 5.26
C ALA A 137 -1.10 10.19 4.43
N VAL A 138 0.05 10.84 4.66
CA VAL A 138 0.49 12.00 3.87
C VAL A 138 0.81 11.61 2.42
N ARG A 139 1.48 10.47 2.21
CA ARG A 139 1.85 9.96 0.89
C ARG A 139 0.63 9.72 0.00
N VAL A 140 -0.40 9.09 0.55
CA VAL A 140 -1.66 8.80 -0.16
C VAL A 140 -2.67 9.95 -0.09
N ARG A 141 -2.29 11.08 0.53
CA ARG A 141 -3.14 12.28 0.70
C ARG A 141 -4.47 11.97 1.40
N ALA A 142 -4.44 11.14 2.42
CA ALA A 142 -5.61 10.84 3.23
C ALA A 142 -6.11 12.08 3.98
N THR A 143 -7.43 12.23 4.12
CA THR A 143 -8.05 13.31 4.90
C THR A 143 -8.17 12.96 6.38
N ASP A 144 -8.30 11.68 6.69
CA ASP A 144 -8.49 11.15 8.05
C ASP A 144 -7.69 9.86 8.23
N ILE A 145 -7.21 9.65 9.45
CA ILE A 145 -6.59 8.42 9.92
C ILE A 145 -7.50 7.90 11.03
N HIS A 146 -7.84 6.62 10.98
CA HIS A 146 -8.63 5.96 12.02
C HIS A 146 -7.87 4.76 12.58
N LEU A 147 -7.72 4.74 13.90
CA LEU A 147 -7.13 3.65 14.67
C LEU A 147 -8.27 2.98 15.46
N GLN A 148 -8.83 1.91 14.90
CA GLN A 148 -10.04 1.28 15.43
C GLN A 148 -9.69 -0.01 16.18
N PRO A 149 -9.74 -0.03 17.52
CA PRO A 149 -9.47 -1.24 18.28
C PRO A 149 -10.65 -2.22 18.16
N GLU A 150 -10.36 -3.43 17.68
CA GLU A 150 -11.32 -4.54 17.59
C GLU A 150 -11.00 -5.61 18.65
N GLU A 151 -11.71 -6.73 18.70
CA GLU A 151 -11.47 -7.77 19.71
C GLU A 151 -10.08 -8.39 19.59
N THR A 152 -9.61 -8.68 18.38
CA THR A 152 -8.36 -9.44 18.10
C THR A 152 -7.26 -8.62 17.42
N GLU A 153 -7.59 -7.46 16.87
CA GLU A 153 -6.66 -6.61 16.10
C GLU A 153 -6.88 -5.10 16.39
N LEU A 154 -6.00 -4.27 15.84
CA LEU A 154 -6.19 -2.83 15.67
C LEU A 154 -6.25 -2.55 14.17
N LEU A 155 -7.38 -2.04 13.68
CA LEU A 155 -7.54 -1.68 12.28
C LEU A 155 -7.02 -0.27 12.04
N ILE A 156 -6.14 -0.13 11.05
CA ILE A 156 -5.65 1.16 10.58
C ILE A 156 -6.35 1.47 9.27
N ARG A 157 -7.17 2.52 9.27
CA ARG A 157 -7.92 2.95 8.10
C ARG A 157 -7.58 4.37 7.73
N LEU A 158 -7.52 4.63 6.43
CA LEU A 158 -7.35 5.97 5.88
C LEU A 158 -8.59 6.34 5.10
N ARG A 159 -9.02 7.60 5.22
CA ARG A 159 -10.00 8.17 4.28
C ARG A 159 -9.25 8.74 3.09
N ILE A 160 -9.34 8.09 1.94
CA ILE A 160 -8.69 8.49 0.69
C ILE A 160 -9.79 8.84 -0.30
N ASP A 161 -9.82 10.09 -0.77
CA ASP A 161 -10.85 10.60 -1.68
C ASP A 161 -12.29 10.32 -1.20
N GLY A 162 -12.51 10.44 0.11
CA GLY A 162 -13.81 10.21 0.75
C GLY A 162 -14.10 8.75 1.14
N VAL A 163 -13.31 7.79 0.64
CA VAL A 163 -13.51 6.35 0.87
C VAL A 163 -12.62 5.86 2.02
N LEU A 164 -13.20 5.11 2.96
CA LEU A 164 -12.45 4.49 4.06
C LEU A 164 -11.82 3.17 3.64
N THR A 165 -10.49 3.14 3.56
CA THR A 165 -9.70 1.98 3.14
C THR A 165 -8.88 1.46 4.30
N ILE A 166 -8.91 0.14 4.55
CA ILE A 166 -8.03 -0.52 5.52
C ILE A 166 -6.64 -0.63 4.90
N ILE A 167 -5.63 -0.10 5.56
CA ILE A 167 -4.24 -0.13 5.08
C ILE A 167 -3.33 -1.07 5.89
N SER A 168 -3.73 -1.40 7.12
CA SER A 168 -2.97 -2.31 7.97
C SER A 168 -3.85 -2.87 9.09
N ARG A 169 -3.47 -4.04 9.57
CA ARG A 169 -4.06 -4.74 10.70
C ARG A 169 -2.94 -5.05 11.68
N LEU A 170 -2.99 -4.43 12.85
CA LEU A 170 -1.97 -4.63 13.86
C LEU A 170 -2.45 -5.63 14.92
N PRO A 171 -1.57 -6.48 15.47
CA PRO A 171 -1.92 -7.37 16.58
C PRO A 171 -2.46 -6.62 17.80
N ALA A 172 -3.38 -7.25 18.56
CA ALA A 172 -3.99 -6.69 19.78
C ALA A 172 -3.01 -6.02 20.76
N PRO A 173 -1.80 -6.57 21.03
CA PRO A 173 -0.85 -5.95 21.96
C PRO A 173 -0.41 -4.54 21.56
N LEU A 174 -0.51 -4.18 20.28
CA LEU A 174 -0.10 -2.86 19.77
C LEU A 174 -1.15 -1.76 19.97
N ARG A 175 -2.40 -2.09 20.34
CA ARG A 175 -3.48 -1.10 20.52
C ARG A 175 -3.10 0.04 21.45
N GLN A 176 -2.75 -0.31 22.68
CA GLN A 176 -2.45 0.65 23.73
C GLN A 176 -1.14 1.41 23.49
N PRO A 177 -0.03 0.75 23.10
CA PRO A 177 1.19 1.47 22.75
C PRO A 177 0.99 2.50 21.64
N VAL A 178 0.25 2.15 20.59
CA VAL A 178 -0.06 3.06 19.46
C VAL A 178 -0.93 4.23 19.93
N SER A 179 -2.04 3.98 20.66
CA SER A 179 -2.89 5.07 21.16
C SER A 179 -2.13 5.99 22.12
N THR A 180 -1.30 5.43 22.99
CA THR A 180 -0.45 6.19 23.92
C THR A 180 0.54 7.09 23.17
N ARG A 181 1.19 6.58 22.12
CA ARG A 181 2.10 7.38 21.30
C ARG A 181 1.40 8.55 20.62
N VAL A 182 0.19 8.34 20.09
CA VAL A 182 -0.61 9.42 19.50
C VAL A 182 -1.02 10.46 20.55
N LYS A 183 -1.38 10.02 21.76
CA LYS A 183 -1.69 10.92 22.88
C LYS A 183 -0.49 11.77 23.29
N VAL A 184 0.72 11.19 23.34
CA VAL A 184 1.96 11.95 23.58
C VAL A 184 2.17 13.03 22.51
N LEU A 185 2.01 12.69 21.23
CA LEU A 185 2.15 13.66 20.13
C LEU A 185 1.17 14.82 20.25
N ALA A 186 -0.09 14.53 20.62
CA ALA A 186 -1.16 15.52 20.76
C ALA A 186 -1.21 16.22 22.13
N GLY A 187 -0.30 15.91 23.05
CA GLY A 187 -0.26 16.50 24.40
C GLY A 187 -1.43 16.08 25.30
N LEU A 188 -1.99 14.90 25.09
CA LEU A 188 -3.13 14.34 25.82
C LEU A 188 -2.68 13.55 27.07
N ASP A 189 -3.59 13.37 28.03
CA ASP A 189 -3.31 12.61 29.26
C ASP A 189 -3.29 11.10 28.97
N ILE A 190 -2.10 10.50 29.02
CA ILE A 190 -1.85 9.07 28.77
C ILE A 190 -2.41 8.15 29.87
N SER A 191 -2.61 8.68 31.07
CA SER A 191 -3.10 7.93 32.23
C SER A 191 -4.62 7.77 32.20
N GLU A 192 -5.33 8.76 31.66
CA GLU A 192 -6.78 8.73 31.54
C GLU A 192 -7.23 8.15 30.19
N ARG A 193 -8.18 7.22 30.20
CA ARG A 193 -8.64 6.47 29.00
C ARG A 193 -10.14 6.23 28.98
N ARG A 194 -10.86 6.72 29.99
CA ARG A 194 -12.29 6.47 30.22
C ARG A 194 -13.17 7.63 29.77
N VAL A 195 -12.56 8.73 29.33
CA VAL A 195 -13.25 9.90 28.78
C VAL A 195 -12.68 10.25 27.42
N PRO A 196 -13.48 10.81 26.50
CA PRO A 196 -12.97 11.37 25.25
C PRO A 196 -11.96 12.48 25.50
N GLN A 197 -10.96 12.59 24.64
CA GLN A 197 -9.95 13.65 24.68
C GLN A 197 -9.73 14.22 23.29
N ASP A 198 -9.48 15.53 23.20
CA ASP A 198 -9.21 16.22 21.94
C ASP A 198 -7.90 17.00 22.03
N GLY A 199 -7.13 16.96 20.95
CA GLY A 199 -5.81 17.59 20.87
C GLY A 199 -5.44 17.95 19.45
N LYS A 200 -4.25 18.52 19.31
CA LYS A 200 -3.68 18.86 18.01
C LYS A 200 -2.16 18.80 18.09
N PHE A 201 -1.54 18.51 16.96
CA PHE A 201 -0.09 18.60 16.84
C PHE A 201 0.30 18.93 15.40
N GLU A 202 1.50 19.46 15.23
CA GLU A 202 2.07 19.75 13.91
C GLU A 202 3.01 18.60 13.50
N LEU A 203 2.79 18.05 12.32
CA LEU A 203 3.66 17.05 11.69
C LEU A 203 4.50 17.71 10.60
N ALA A 204 5.82 17.58 10.70
CA ALA A 204 6.75 18.00 9.65
C ALA A 204 7.09 16.82 8.73
N VAL A 205 6.77 16.92 7.45
CA VAL A 205 7.13 15.95 6.41
C VAL A 205 7.93 16.67 5.32
N GLY A 206 9.25 16.52 5.37
CA GLY A 206 10.15 17.30 4.52
C GLY A 206 10.04 18.80 4.81
N GLU A 207 9.73 19.60 3.80
CA GLU A 207 9.52 21.05 3.95
C GLU A 207 8.06 21.42 4.32
N LYS A 208 7.14 20.44 4.31
CA LYS A 208 5.72 20.69 4.60
C LYS A 208 5.44 20.52 6.09
N ARG A 209 4.65 21.44 6.63
CA ARG A 209 4.05 21.36 7.96
C ARG A 209 2.56 21.09 7.82
N ILE A 210 2.06 20.12 8.58
CA ILE A 210 0.68 19.65 8.52
C ILE A 210 0.10 19.72 9.93
N ASP A 211 -0.94 20.51 10.12
CA ASP A 211 -1.69 20.54 11.38
C ASP A 211 -2.64 19.34 11.44
N LEU A 212 -2.44 18.48 12.42
CA LEU A 212 -3.28 17.33 12.70
C LEU A 212 -4.16 17.61 13.91
N ARG A 213 -5.43 17.20 13.82
CA ARG A 213 -6.37 17.17 14.93
C ARG A 213 -6.52 15.71 15.36
N VAL A 214 -6.56 15.49 16.67
CA VAL A 214 -6.64 14.16 17.25
C VAL A 214 -7.82 14.16 18.21
N SER A 215 -8.64 13.12 18.13
CA SER A 215 -9.71 12.86 19.08
C SER A 215 -9.59 11.42 19.53
N THR A 216 -9.68 11.14 20.82
CA THR A 216 -9.75 9.76 21.34
C THR A 216 -11.12 9.54 21.94
N THR A 217 -11.66 8.33 21.79
CA THR A 217 -12.93 7.93 22.40
C THR A 217 -12.79 6.54 23.01
N PRO A 218 -13.18 6.33 24.28
CA PRO A 218 -13.12 5.02 24.91
C PRO A 218 -14.03 4.00 24.21
N THR A 219 -13.54 2.77 24.05
CA THR A 219 -14.31 1.62 23.56
C THR A 219 -14.09 0.42 24.48
N ILE A 220 -14.79 -0.68 24.21
CA ILE A 220 -14.62 -1.94 24.96
C ILE A 220 -13.25 -2.60 24.75
N TYR A 221 -12.53 -2.27 23.66
CA TYR A 221 -11.26 -2.90 23.28
C TYR A 221 -10.05 -1.97 23.34
N GLY A 222 -10.24 -0.71 23.75
CA GLY A 222 -9.18 0.30 23.83
C GLY A 222 -9.71 1.71 23.63
N GLU A 223 -8.89 2.59 23.07
CA GLU A 223 -9.30 3.92 22.64
C GLU A 223 -9.38 3.92 21.10
N ASN A 224 -10.53 4.32 20.55
CA ASN A 224 -10.65 4.65 19.14
C ASN A 224 -10.05 6.05 18.93
N VAL A 225 -9.18 6.18 17.93
CA VAL A 225 -8.49 7.44 17.59
C VAL A 225 -8.74 7.81 16.15
#